data_AF-A0A7W7H0I0-F1
#
_entry.id   AF-A0A7W7H0I0-F1
#
_cell.length_a   1.000
_cell.length_b   1.000
_cell.length_c   1.000
_cell.angle_alpha   90.00
_cell.angle_beta   90.00
_cell.angle_gamma   90.00
#
_symmetry.space_group_name_H-M   'P 1'
#
loop_
_entity.id
_entity.type
_entity.pdbx_description
1 polymer ?
#
loop_
_entity_poly.entity_id
_entity_poly.type
_entity_poly.pdbx_seq_one_letter_code
_entity_poly.pdbx_strand_id
1 'polypeptide(L)'
;MVPEQVGYWVLHELPRLNQAILQDHAPPELLVTELHEHVLDHLPEVTQLTPAQAQQLVVHLGFVGASVARHYQEHTAGGTEHPERAFDPLTVDDRIPFRTYFATLAAHTGTGHYERDSYASLVRWNVGTIQVRLHDEVVAELPGVFDDGRIRSYTGTPGEERFFLLVKQGEAIELAVNCFLEPLTREHADLIGESARHRVREATLLLGAMRKLFIEFGSLPAEQTMDAEMFMDVFRQFAAHWVPGDIPPSGALDPEALKRDFLLGIAEPDYDQQARRLFPALLERERTEIDDLITAPTLPQRLLAEIGLDESALRLSDDGDLRRLVAHHPALVDWYRLLAMHARVSGAHLMLSKKFLFKPQRQRDAEGIGDQHLVSNRAGTTGMTESFLERITRARQNHALAPLRSVLIGENPALPGTEGVRSARGATAPVVLELTG
;
A
#
# COMPACT_ATOMS: atom_id res chain seq x y z
N MET A 1 30.53 -4.30 8.76
CA MET A 1 30.91 -4.95 7.49
C MET A 1 29.93 -6.05 7.07
N VAL A 2 28.72 -6.13 7.67
CA VAL A 2 27.83 -7.30 7.52
C VAL A 2 26.57 -7.03 6.68
N PRO A 3 25.89 -5.85 6.78
CA PRO A 3 24.69 -5.58 5.95
C PRO A 3 24.94 -5.63 4.44
N GLU A 4 26.11 -5.17 3.98
CA GLU A 4 26.47 -5.14 2.54
C GLU A 4 26.63 -6.55 1.95
N GLN A 5 27.23 -7.49 2.68
CA GLN A 5 27.41 -8.87 2.22
C GLN A 5 26.06 -9.58 2.09
N VAL A 6 25.19 -9.44 3.11
CA VAL A 6 23.83 -9.98 3.07
C VAL A 6 23.04 -9.33 1.94
N GLY A 7 23.18 -8.01 1.76
CA GLY A 7 22.54 -7.27 0.68
C GLY A 7 22.96 -7.76 -0.71
N TYR A 8 24.26 -8.01 -0.93
CA TYR A 8 24.76 -8.57 -2.18
C TYR A 8 24.15 -9.95 -2.46
N TRP A 9 24.14 -10.84 -1.45
CA TRP A 9 23.55 -12.17 -1.60
C TRP A 9 22.05 -12.11 -1.92
N VAL A 10 21.29 -11.25 -1.24
CA VAL A 10 19.84 -11.04 -1.49
C VAL A 10 19.58 -10.44 -2.88
N LEU A 11 20.47 -9.58 -3.40
CA LEU A 11 20.30 -8.99 -4.72
C LEU A 11 20.63 -9.94 -5.88
N HIS A 12 21.41 -11.00 -5.64
CA HIS A 12 21.98 -11.82 -6.71
C HIS A 12 21.67 -13.31 -6.54
N GLU A 13 22.02 -13.89 -5.40
CA GLU A 13 21.90 -15.33 -5.17
C GLU A 13 20.47 -15.73 -4.82
N LEU A 14 19.76 -14.93 -4.01
CA LEU A 14 18.38 -15.25 -3.66
C LEU A 14 17.45 -15.32 -4.90
N PRO A 15 17.41 -14.31 -5.79
CA PRO A 15 16.71 -14.41 -7.06
C PRO A 15 17.08 -15.63 -7.89
N ARG A 16 18.38 -15.92 -8.02
CA ARG A 16 18.88 -17.05 -8.80
C ARG A 16 18.40 -18.38 -8.24
N LEU A 17 18.48 -18.57 -6.92
CA LEU A 17 18.04 -19.78 -6.24
C LEU A 17 16.52 -19.93 -6.32
N ASN A 18 15.78 -18.85 -6.07
CA ASN A 18 14.32 -18.86 -6.21
C ASN A 18 13.91 -19.25 -7.63
N GLN A 19 14.49 -18.65 -8.67
CA GLN A 19 14.19 -19.04 -10.05
C GLN A 19 14.55 -20.50 -10.35
N ALA A 20 15.68 -21.00 -9.85
CA ALA A 20 16.08 -22.39 -10.06
C ALA A 20 15.10 -23.38 -9.40
N ILE A 21 14.65 -23.10 -8.18
CA ILE A 21 13.67 -23.93 -7.47
C ILE A 21 12.31 -23.88 -8.19
N LEU A 22 11.87 -22.69 -8.61
CA LEU A 22 10.60 -22.51 -9.33
C LEU A 22 10.53 -23.19 -10.69
N GLN A 23 11.68 -23.50 -11.27
CA GLN A 23 11.80 -24.20 -12.55
C GLN A 23 12.16 -25.68 -12.35
N ASP A 24 12.06 -26.21 -11.13
CA ASP A 24 12.45 -27.57 -10.76
C ASP A 24 13.90 -27.93 -11.12
N HIS A 25 14.78 -26.93 -11.27
CA HIS A 25 16.20 -27.09 -11.56
C HIS A 25 17.04 -27.25 -10.29
N ALA A 26 16.49 -26.95 -9.12
CA ALA A 26 17.13 -27.09 -7.83
C ALA A 26 16.13 -27.49 -6.73
N PRO A 27 16.54 -28.28 -5.73
CA PRO A 27 15.67 -28.62 -4.61
C PRO A 27 15.59 -27.46 -3.59
N PRO A 28 14.45 -27.28 -2.87
CA PRO A 28 14.31 -26.26 -1.83
C PRO A 28 15.39 -26.27 -0.74
N GLU A 29 15.92 -27.45 -0.41
CA GLU A 29 16.97 -27.64 0.60
C GLU A 29 18.28 -26.92 0.21
N LEU A 30 18.49 -26.66 -1.09
CA LEU A 30 19.64 -25.88 -1.54
C LEU A 30 19.58 -24.45 -1.02
N LEU A 31 18.40 -23.81 -1.00
CA LEU A 31 18.25 -22.46 -0.45
C LEU A 31 18.63 -22.43 1.04
N VAL A 32 18.20 -23.42 1.81
CA VAL A 32 18.53 -23.53 3.24
C VAL A 32 20.03 -23.72 3.45
N THR A 33 20.67 -24.56 2.63
CA THR A 33 22.11 -24.83 2.70
C THR A 33 22.93 -23.58 2.40
N GLU A 34 22.65 -22.92 1.27
CA GLU A 34 23.34 -21.69 0.84
C GLU A 34 23.13 -20.54 1.84
N LEU A 35 21.94 -20.47 2.44
CA LEU A 35 21.63 -19.46 3.44
C LEU A 35 22.47 -19.63 4.72
N HIS A 36 22.69 -20.87 5.17
CA HIS A 36 23.60 -21.16 6.29
C HIS A 36 25.04 -20.75 5.96
N GLU A 37 25.56 -21.28 4.85
CA GLU A 37 26.98 -21.12 4.48
C GLU A 37 27.39 -19.67 4.18
N HIS A 38 26.45 -18.82 3.75
CA HIS A 38 26.79 -17.48 3.24
C HIS A 38 26.13 -16.32 3.98
N VAL A 39 25.10 -16.57 4.79
CA VAL A 39 24.33 -15.51 5.45
C VAL A 39 24.26 -15.72 6.96
N LEU A 40 23.66 -16.83 7.43
CA LEU A 40 23.28 -16.97 8.85
C LEU A 40 24.50 -17.00 9.78
N ASP A 41 25.55 -17.71 9.41
CA ASP A 41 26.81 -17.80 10.19
C ASP A 41 27.60 -16.49 10.23
N HIS A 42 27.20 -15.52 9.42
CA HIS A 42 27.89 -14.24 9.30
C HIS A 42 27.07 -13.07 9.83
N LEU A 43 25.83 -13.30 10.30
CA LEU A 43 24.99 -12.24 10.85
C LEU A 43 25.61 -11.66 12.14
N PRO A 44 25.52 -10.34 12.35
CA PRO A 44 26.08 -9.72 13.54
C PRO A 44 25.15 -9.92 14.73
N GLU A 45 25.66 -9.76 15.95
CA GLU A 45 24.79 -9.61 17.11
C GLU A 45 23.92 -8.34 16.94
N VAL A 46 22.63 -8.44 17.23
CA VAL A 46 21.68 -7.32 17.01
C VAL A 46 22.11 -6.05 17.76
N THR A 47 22.70 -6.20 18.95
CA THR A 47 23.19 -5.08 19.78
C THR A 47 24.34 -4.29 19.14
N GLN A 48 25.02 -4.85 18.14
CA GLN A 48 26.09 -4.19 17.40
C GLN A 48 25.58 -3.34 16.23
N LEU A 49 24.30 -3.46 15.89
CA LEU A 49 23.68 -2.73 14.80
C LEU A 49 23.12 -1.39 15.27
N THR A 50 23.18 -0.39 14.40
CA THR A 50 22.31 0.79 14.53
C THR A 50 20.87 0.44 14.13
N PRO A 51 19.86 1.22 14.57
CA PRO A 51 18.47 1.01 14.14
C PRO A 51 18.29 1.02 12.61
N ALA A 52 19.02 1.88 11.89
CA ALA A 52 18.97 1.94 10.42
C ALA A 52 19.55 0.67 9.77
N GLN A 53 20.69 0.17 10.26
CA GLN A 53 21.24 -1.09 9.80
C GLN A 53 20.33 -2.27 10.14
N ALA A 54 19.64 -2.22 11.28
CA ALA A 54 18.65 -3.22 11.62
C ALA A 54 17.47 -3.20 10.65
N GLN A 55 16.97 -2.03 10.24
CA GLN A 55 15.92 -1.94 9.21
C GLN A 55 16.38 -2.53 7.87
N GLN A 56 17.60 -2.21 7.40
CA GLN A 56 18.16 -2.81 6.18
C GLN A 56 18.20 -4.34 6.27
N LEU A 57 18.66 -4.87 7.41
CA LEU A 57 18.73 -6.30 7.62
C LEU A 57 17.34 -6.95 7.75
N VAL A 58 16.35 -6.26 8.35
CA VAL A 58 14.94 -6.70 8.35
C VAL A 58 14.41 -6.84 6.92
N VAL A 59 14.71 -5.91 6.03
CA VAL A 59 14.32 -6.03 4.61
C VAL A 59 14.94 -7.28 4.00
N HIS A 60 16.27 -7.44 4.09
CA HIS A 60 16.98 -8.58 3.52
C HIS A 60 16.48 -9.93 4.05
N LEU A 61 16.42 -10.08 5.37
CA LEU A 61 15.98 -11.31 6.00
C LEU A 61 14.47 -11.55 5.82
N GLY A 62 13.68 -10.50 5.55
CA GLY A 62 12.28 -10.61 5.18
C GLY A 62 12.12 -11.34 3.84
N PHE A 63 12.88 -10.93 2.81
CA PHE A 63 12.92 -11.60 1.52
C PHE A 63 13.38 -13.07 1.63
N VAL A 64 14.41 -13.32 2.46
CA VAL A 64 14.89 -14.67 2.76
C VAL A 64 13.80 -15.52 3.40
N GLY A 65 13.21 -15.03 4.49
CA GLY A 65 12.23 -15.79 5.27
C GLY A 65 10.96 -16.10 4.47
N ALA A 66 10.49 -15.16 3.66
CA ALA A 66 9.36 -15.38 2.75
C ALA A 66 9.69 -16.41 1.65
N SER A 67 10.93 -16.43 1.15
CA SER A 67 11.37 -17.44 0.18
C SER A 67 11.43 -18.84 0.78
N VAL A 68 12.00 -18.96 1.99
CA VAL A 68 12.06 -20.24 2.73
C VAL A 68 10.64 -20.74 3.04
N ALA A 69 9.79 -19.87 3.58
CA ALA A 69 8.41 -20.21 3.93
C ALA A 69 7.63 -20.69 2.71
N ARG A 70 7.74 -19.98 1.58
CA ARG A 70 7.10 -20.36 0.33
C ARG A 70 7.53 -21.77 -0.10
N HIS A 71 8.83 -21.97 -0.33
CA HIS A 71 9.31 -23.22 -0.92
C HIS A 71 9.08 -24.42 -0.01
N TYR A 72 9.20 -24.25 1.31
CA TYR A 72 8.84 -25.29 2.27
C TYR A 72 7.37 -25.69 2.14
N GLN A 73 6.45 -24.73 2.13
CA GLN A 73 5.02 -25.01 2.07
C GLN A 73 4.61 -25.63 0.73
N GLU A 74 5.28 -25.28 -0.36
CA GLU A 74 4.98 -25.79 -1.70
C GLU A 74 5.43 -27.25 -1.88
N HIS A 75 6.54 -27.64 -1.25
CA HIS A 75 7.18 -28.94 -1.50
C HIS A 75 7.06 -29.94 -0.33
N THR A 76 6.61 -29.50 0.85
CA THR A 76 6.52 -30.36 2.03
C THR A 76 5.08 -30.75 2.34
N ALA A 77 4.83 -32.05 2.45
CA ALA A 77 3.54 -32.56 2.90
C ALA A 77 3.22 -32.05 4.31
N GLY A 78 2.05 -31.42 4.49
CA GLY A 78 1.69 -30.79 5.76
C GLY A 78 2.27 -29.38 5.95
N GLY A 79 2.94 -28.82 4.94
CA GLY A 79 3.66 -27.57 5.04
C GLY A 79 2.76 -26.37 5.28
N THR A 80 1.60 -26.30 4.62
CA THR A 80 0.63 -25.20 4.77
C THR A 80 -0.10 -25.26 6.12
N GLU A 81 -0.25 -26.43 6.73
CA GLU A 81 -0.80 -26.60 8.07
C GLU A 81 0.20 -26.22 9.18
N HIS A 82 1.50 -26.37 8.91
CA HIS A 82 2.60 -26.10 9.84
C HIS A 82 3.69 -25.22 9.21
N PRO A 83 3.36 -24.00 8.76
CA PRO A 83 4.30 -23.13 8.05
C PRO A 83 5.50 -22.73 8.93
N GLU A 84 5.33 -22.69 10.25
CA GLU A 84 6.37 -22.34 11.21
C GLU A 84 7.58 -23.28 11.15
N ARG A 85 7.38 -24.52 10.68
CA ARG A 85 8.42 -25.54 10.59
C ARG A 85 9.40 -25.30 9.44
N ALA A 86 9.08 -24.40 8.51
CA ALA A 86 10.01 -23.96 7.47
C ALA A 86 11.32 -23.40 8.04
N PHE A 87 11.26 -22.88 9.28
CA PHE A 87 12.38 -22.21 9.95
C PHE A 87 13.11 -23.09 10.97
N ASP A 88 12.61 -24.31 11.26
CA ASP A 88 13.25 -25.27 12.17
C ASP A 88 14.74 -25.50 11.86
N PRO A 89 15.18 -25.65 10.59
CA PRO A 89 16.59 -25.86 10.29
C PRO A 89 17.42 -24.58 10.36
N LEU A 90 16.83 -23.39 10.53
CA LEU A 90 17.52 -22.12 10.42
C LEU A 90 17.93 -21.58 11.79
N THR A 91 19.24 -21.46 12.00
CA THR A 91 19.83 -20.87 13.20
C THR A 91 20.95 -19.90 12.85
N VAL A 92 21.14 -18.88 13.67
CA VAL A 92 22.22 -17.90 13.59
C VAL A 92 23.32 -18.32 14.58
N ASP A 93 24.56 -18.45 14.10
CA ASP A 93 25.72 -18.94 14.87
C ASP A 93 25.44 -20.30 15.53
N ASP A 94 24.74 -21.21 14.84
CA ASP A 94 24.30 -22.54 15.34
C ASP A 94 23.53 -22.54 16.67
N ARG A 95 23.01 -21.37 17.09
CA ARG A 95 22.50 -21.17 18.47
C ARG A 95 21.15 -20.50 18.54
N ILE A 96 20.94 -19.45 17.76
CA ILE A 96 19.74 -18.61 17.87
C ILE A 96 18.78 -18.97 16.75
N PRO A 97 17.56 -19.46 17.03
CA PRO A 97 16.58 -19.73 15.98
C PRO A 97 16.32 -18.49 15.11
N PHE A 98 16.22 -18.66 13.79
CA PHE A 98 16.07 -17.56 12.83
C PHE A 98 14.92 -16.61 13.20
N ARG A 99 13.75 -17.16 13.55
CA ARG A 99 12.58 -16.34 13.93
C ARG A 99 12.81 -15.52 15.21
N THR A 100 13.56 -16.07 16.17
CA THR A 100 13.94 -15.34 17.39
C THR A 100 14.93 -14.22 17.07
N TYR A 101 15.91 -14.48 16.19
CA TYR A 101 16.82 -13.46 15.71
C TYR A 101 16.07 -12.34 14.97
N PHE A 102 15.18 -12.69 14.04
CA PHE A 102 14.37 -11.75 13.27
C PHE A 102 13.48 -10.89 14.19
N ALA A 103 12.79 -11.49 15.16
CA ALA A 103 11.97 -10.76 16.13
C ALA A 103 12.81 -9.76 16.95
N THR A 104 13.99 -10.19 17.40
CA THR A 104 14.94 -9.31 18.13
C THR A 104 15.41 -8.16 17.26
N LEU A 105 15.70 -8.44 15.98
CA LEU A 105 16.11 -7.44 15.00
C LEU A 105 14.99 -6.45 14.70
N ALA A 106 13.76 -6.93 14.50
CA ALA A 106 12.57 -6.11 14.28
C ALA A 106 12.25 -5.22 15.49
N ALA A 107 12.45 -5.70 16.71
CA ALA A 107 12.33 -4.88 17.91
C ALA A 107 13.43 -3.80 17.98
N HIS A 108 14.67 -4.14 17.58
CA HIS A 108 15.82 -3.23 17.61
C HIS A 108 15.74 -2.09 16.59
N THR A 109 14.86 -2.18 15.58
CA THR A 109 14.57 -1.03 14.70
C THR A 109 13.92 0.13 15.48
N GLY A 110 13.28 -0.15 16.62
CA GLY A 110 12.56 0.84 17.42
C GLY A 110 11.27 1.36 16.76
N THR A 111 10.77 0.69 15.72
CA THR A 111 9.57 1.13 14.98
C THR A 111 8.30 0.34 15.33
N GLY A 112 8.42 -0.67 16.20
CA GLY A 112 7.37 -1.65 16.46
C GLY A 112 7.01 -2.48 15.22
N HIS A 113 8.03 -2.79 14.39
CA HIS A 113 7.87 -3.63 13.19
C HIS A 113 7.45 -5.05 13.58
N TYR A 114 6.66 -5.68 12.71
CA TYR A 114 6.14 -7.03 12.92
C TYR A 114 7.25 -8.09 12.87
N GLU A 115 7.06 -9.25 13.50
CA GLU A 115 8.07 -10.31 13.63
C GLU A 115 8.17 -11.22 12.38
N ARG A 116 7.83 -10.67 11.21
CA ARG A 116 8.04 -11.21 9.86
C ARG A 116 8.18 -10.04 8.86
N ASP A 117 8.42 -10.34 7.59
CA ASP A 117 8.27 -9.33 6.53
C ASP A 117 6.87 -8.69 6.55
N SER A 118 6.81 -7.39 6.28
CA SER A 118 5.59 -6.58 6.31
C SER A 118 5.55 -5.63 5.11
N TYR A 119 4.44 -4.92 4.91
CA TYR A 119 4.38 -3.90 3.85
C TYR A 119 5.49 -2.85 4.00
N ALA A 120 5.81 -2.46 5.23
CA ALA A 120 6.88 -1.50 5.51
C ALA A 120 8.25 -2.00 5.04
N SER A 121 8.63 -3.24 5.36
CA SER A 121 9.92 -3.79 4.93
C SER A 121 9.95 -4.21 3.46
N LEU A 122 8.84 -4.73 2.93
CA LEU A 122 8.78 -5.25 1.57
C LEU A 122 8.74 -4.15 0.51
N VAL A 123 8.01 -3.05 0.78
CA VAL A 123 7.80 -1.96 -0.17
C VAL A 123 8.50 -0.70 0.29
N ARG A 124 8.12 -0.16 1.45
CA ARG A 124 8.53 1.18 1.86
C ARG A 124 10.03 1.28 2.07
N TRP A 125 10.62 0.40 2.86
CA TRP A 125 12.05 0.44 3.15
C TRP A 125 12.89 -0.09 1.99
N ASN A 126 12.35 -1.05 1.24
CA ASN A 126 13.03 -1.69 0.12
C ASN A 126 13.30 -0.74 -1.06
N VAL A 127 12.27 -0.02 -1.52
CA VAL A 127 12.42 0.94 -2.61
C VAL A 127 13.07 2.22 -2.08
N GLY A 128 13.99 2.79 -2.85
CA GLY A 128 14.65 4.07 -2.54
C GLY A 128 13.67 5.20 -2.23
N THR A 129 14.21 6.30 -1.70
CA THR A 129 13.41 7.43 -1.24
C THR A 129 12.68 8.09 -2.40
N ILE A 130 11.36 8.28 -2.26
CA ILE A 130 10.54 8.99 -3.26
C ILE A 130 10.18 10.36 -2.73
N GLN A 131 10.56 11.40 -3.47
CA GLN A 131 10.11 12.76 -3.25
C GLN A 131 8.95 13.08 -4.19
N VAL A 132 7.87 13.63 -3.61
CA VAL A 132 6.73 14.16 -4.38
C VAL A 132 6.90 15.66 -4.48
N ARG A 133 6.98 16.16 -5.72
CA ARG A 133 7.08 17.59 -5.99
C ARG A 133 5.80 18.13 -6.60
N LEU A 134 5.43 19.33 -6.17
CA LEU A 134 4.29 20.08 -6.65
C LEU A 134 4.67 21.57 -6.66
N HIS A 135 4.50 22.24 -7.81
CA HIS A 135 4.99 23.62 -8.02
C HIS A 135 6.50 23.79 -7.74
N ASP A 136 7.30 22.82 -8.15
CA ASP A 136 8.75 22.76 -7.89
C ASP A 136 9.15 22.71 -6.40
N GLU A 137 8.20 22.50 -5.49
CA GLU A 137 8.43 22.34 -4.05
C GLU A 137 8.27 20.86 -3.67
N VAL A 138 9.14 20.33 -2.81
CA VAL A 138 8.96 18.99 -2.22
C VAL A 138 7.83 19.08 -1.19
N VAL A 139 6.70 18.43 -1.48
CA VAL A 139 5.52 18.43 -0.61
C VAL A 139 5.44 17.20 0.29
N ALA A 140 6.10 16.11 -0.08
CA ALA A 140 6.29 14.93 0.75
C ALA A 140 7.55 14.17 0.35
N GLU A 141 8.09 13.43 1.31
CA GLU A 141 9.20 12.51 1.12
C GLU A 141 8.86 11.19 1.83
N LEU A 142 8.90 10.09 1.08
CA LEU A 142 8.68 8.76 1.61
C LEU A 142 10.01 7.98 1.62
N PRO A 143 10.71 7.89 2.75
CA PRO A 143 12.09 7.39 2.80
C PRO A 143 12.17 5.89 2.51
N GLY A 144 13.22 5.49 1.78
CA GLY A 144 13.73 4.12 1.74
C GLY A 144 14.87 3.94 2.75
N VAL A 145 15.35 2.71 2.96
CA VAL A 145 16.52 2.44 3.81
C VAL A 145 17.77 2.09 3.00
N PHE A 146 17.67 2.09 1.68
CA PHE A 146 18.75 1.85 0.73
C PHE A 146 18.93 3.04 -0.21
N ASP A 147 20.17 3.32 -0.55
CA ASP A 147 20.62 4.41 -1.42
C ASP A 147 21.48 3.92 -2.60
N ASP A 148 21.40 2.62 -2.90
CA ASP A 148 22.22 1.94 -3.91
C ASP A 148 21.56 1.87 -5.30
N GLY A 149 20.39 2.46 -5.48
CA GLY A 149 19.62 2.45 -6.71
C GLY A 149 19.00 1.08 -7.05
N ARG A 150 18.95 0.14 -6.10
CA ARG A 150 18.51 -1.24 -6.32
C ARG A 150 17.26 -1.57 -5.51
N ILE A 151 16.30 -2.23 -6.16
CA ILE A 151 15.11 -2.78 -5.50
C ILE A 151 15.34 -4.27 -5.27
N ARG A 152 15.21 -4.72 -4.03
CA ARG A 152 15.31 -6.14 -3.69
C ARG A 152 14.04 -6.84 -4.17
N SER A 153 14.19 -8.02 -4.72
CA SER A 153 13.10 -8.78 -5.33
C SER A 153 13.28 -10.26 -5.05
N TYR A 154 12.18 -11.02 -5.08
CA TYR A 154 12.21 -12.46 -4.90
C TYR A 154 12.79 -13.15 -6.12
N THR A 155 12.52 -12.64 -7.32
CA THR A 155 12.84 -13.30 -8.59
C THR A 155 13.83 -12.53 -9.44
N GLY A 156 14.22 -11.29 -9.10
CA GLY A 156 15.13 -10.50 -9.95
C GLY A 156 14.50 -10.07 -11.27
N THR A 157 13.18 -10.23 -11.45
CA THR A 157 12.53 -9.88 -12.72
C THR A 157 12.21 -8.38 -12.75
N PRO A 158 12.40 -7.70 -13.91
CA PRO A 158 12.07 -6.28 -14.03
C PRO A 158 10.60 -5.94 -13.74
N GLY A 159 9.68 -6.87 -14.03
CA GLY A 159 8.25 -6.70 -13.74
C GLY A 159 7.96 -6.63 -12.24
N GLU A 160 8.69 -7.40 -11.43
CA GLU A 160 8.60 -7.37 -9.97
C GLU A 160 9.12 -6.07 -9.37
N GLU A 161 10.30 -5.63 -9.80
CA GLU A 161 10.88 -4.35 -9.34
C GLU A 161 9.97 -3.16 -9.69
N ARG A 162 9.39 -3.16 -10.91
CA ARG A 162 8.42 -2.14 -11.33
C ARG A 162 7.14 -2.17 -10.52
N PHE A 163 6.69 -3.36 -10.11
CA PHE A 163 5.53 -3.47 -9.23
C PHE A 163 5.81 -2.85 -7.86
N PHE A 164 6.96 -3.15 -7.23
CA PHE A 164 7.34 -2.50 -5.98
C PHE A 164 7.45 -0.98 -6.11
N LEU A 165 8.08 -0.50 -7.20
CA LEU A 165 8.17 0.93 -7.48
C LEU A 165 6.79 1.57 -7.62
N LEU A 166 5.86 0.95 -8.35
CA LEU A 166 4.48 1.44 -8.49
C LEU A 166 3.80 1.60 -7.13
N VAL A 167 3.91 0.58 -6.26
CA VAL A 167 3.25 0.61 -4.95
C VAL A 167 3.85 1.72 -4.07
N LYS A 168 5.18 1.84 -4.02
CA LYS A 168 5.87 2.91 -3.28
C LYS A 168 5.52 4.31 -3.83
N GLN A 169 5.46 4.47 -5.16
CA GLN A 169 5.05 5.72 -5.80
C GLN A 169 3.61 6.09 -5.44
N GLY A 170 2.71 5.11 -5.42
CA GLY A 170 1.35 5.27 -4.93
C GLY A 170 1.32 5.80 -3.50
N GLU A 171 1.95 5.09 -2.57
CA GLU A 171 2.03 5.47 -1.15
C GLU A 171 2.62 6.87 -0.95
N ALA A 172 3.67 7.24 -1.70
CA ALA A 172 4.28 8.56 -1.61
C ALA A 172 3.30 9.69 -2.02
N ILE A 173 2.49 9.46 -3.06
CA ILE A 173 1.44 10.42 -3.44
C ILE A 173 0.35 10.48 -2.35
N GLU A 174 -0.02 9.34 -1.77
CA GLU A 174 -1.02 9.29 -0.69
C GLU A 174 -0.54 10.06 0.55
N LEU A 175 0.74 9.90 0.92
CA LEU A 175 1.38 10.71 1.96
C LEU A 175 1.27 12.20 1.63
N ALA A 176 1.61 12.61 0.41
CA ALA A 176 1.51 14.00 -0.02
C ALA A 176 0.08 14.55 0.10
N VAL A 177 -0.92 13.76 -0.30
CA VAL A 177 -2.34 14.10 -0.11
C VAL A 177 -2.63 14.33 1.37
N ASN A 178 -2.22 13.42 2.24
CA ASN A 178 -2.46 13.51 3.68
C ASN A 178 -1.72 14.69 4.32
N CYS A 179 -0.51 15.05 3.87
CA CYS A 179 0.18 16.28 4.33
C CYS A 179 -0.62 17.57 4.07
N PHE A 180 -1.45 17.60 3.02
CA PHE A 180 -2.37 18.71 2.77
C PHE A 180 -3.63 18.66 3.64
N LEU A 181 -4.16 17.46 3.91
CA LEU A 181 -5.44 17.25 4.58
C LEU A 181 -5.34 17.19 6.12
N GLU A 182 -4.34 16.54 6.68
CA GLU A 182 -4.16 16.39 8.13
C GLU A 182 -4.15 17.71 8.88
N PRO A 183 -3.52 18.81 8.41
CA PRO A 183 -3.60 20.08 9.12
C PRO A 183 -5.03 20.62 9.28
N LEU A 184 -5.97 20.17 8.45
CA LEU A 184 -7.38 20.53 8.53
C LEU A 184 -8.11 19.79 9.65
N THR A 185 -7.54 18.76 10.28
CA THR A 185 -8.16 18.03 11.40
C THR A 185 -8.10 18.79 12.72
N ARG A 186 -7.28 19.85 12.81
CA ARG A 186 -7.13 20.67 14.02
C ARG A 186 -8.46 21.33 14.40
N GLU A 187 -8.75 21.42 15.71
CA GLU A 187 -10.01 21.90 16.27
C GLU A 187 -10.49 23.24 15.68
N HIS A 188 -9.56 24.18 15.46
CA HIS A 188 -9.86 25.52 14.96
C HIS A 188 -9.48 25.75 13.48
N ALA A 189 -9.32 24.68 12.69
CA ALA A 189 -9.11 24.81 11.26
C ALA A 189 -10.41 25.27 10.57
N ASP A 190 -10.36 26.42 9.89
CA ASP A 190 -11.40 26.91 8.98
C ASP A 190 -11.41 26.06 7.70
N LEU A 191 -12.51 25.33 7.44
CA LEU A 191 -12.62 24.40 6.31
C LEU A 191 -13.24 25.04 5.06
N ILE A 192 -13.77 26.27 5.18
CA ILE A 192 -14.40 27.01 4.09
C ILE A 192 -13.53 28.15 3.55
N GLY A 193 -12.53 28.57 4.31
CA GLY A 193 -11.59 29.64 3.97
C GLY A 193 -10.65 29.28 2.83
N GLU A 194 -10.02 30.31 2.25
CA GLU A 194 -9.20 30.14 1.05
C GLU A 194 -7.98 29.23 1.27
N SER A 195 -7.42 29.20 2.48
CA SER A 195 -6.31 28.30 2.83
C SER A 195 -6.73 26.83 2.77
N ALA A 196 -7.89 26.47 3.33
CA ALA A 196 -8.40 25.10 3.25
C ALA A 196 -8.77 24.72 1.82
N ARG A 197 -9.43 25.62 1.10
CA ARG A 197 -9.76 25.41 -0.33
C ARG A 197 -8.50 25.18 -1.17
N HIS A 198 -7.43 25.94 -0.92
CA HIS A 198 -6.14 25.71 -1.56
C HIS A 198 -5.62 24.29 -1.29
N ARG A 199 -5.53 23.89 -0.01
CA ARG A 199 -5.08 22.55 0.39
C ARG A 199 -5.90 21.43 -0.27
N VAL A 200 -7.22 21.58 -0.28
CA VAL A 200 -8.16 20.64 -0.90
C VAL A 200 -7.95 20.52 -2.42
N ARG A 201 -7.68 21.64 -3.10
CA ARG A 201 -7.37 21.64 -4.54
C ARG A 201 -6.05 20.94 -4.85
N GLU A 202 -4.99 21.23 -4.08
CA GLU A 202 -3.68 20.56 -4.25
C GLU A 202 -3.77 19.05 -3.94
N ALA A 203 -4.50 18.66 -2.88
CA ALA A 203 -4.80 17.25 -2.60
C ALA A 203 -5.58 16.57 -3.74
N THR A 204 -6.53 17.29 -4.36
CA THR A 204 -7.29 16.77 -5.52
C THR A 204 -6.37 16.57 -6.74
N LEU A 205 -5.41 17.47 -6.96
CA LEU A 205 -4.40 17.34 -8.03
C LEU A 205 -3.53 16.10 -7.84
N LEU A 206 -3.05 15.88 -6.62
CA LEU A 206 -2.23 14.72 -6.26
C LEU A 206 -3.00 13.41 -6.46
N LEU A 207 -4.25 13.31 -6.01
CA LEU A 207 -5.10 12.14 -6.31
C LEU A 207 -5.32 11.95 -7.82
N GLY A 208 -5.41 13.03 -8.59
CA GLY A 208 -5.45 12.99 -10.05
C GLY A 208 -4.19 12.35 -10.66
N ALA A 209 -3.01 12.71 -10.14
CA ALA A 209 -1.74 12.13 -10.54
C ALA A 209 -1.63 10.64 -10.16
N MET A 210 -2.08 10.26 -8.96
CA MET A 210 -2.11 8.85 -8.55
C MET A 210 -3.05 8.01 -9.44
N ARG A 211 -4.24 8.54 -9.77
CA ARG A 211 -5.14 7.88 -10.71
C ARG A 211 -4.47 7.67 -12.07
N LYS A 212 -3.75 8.67 -12.56
CA LYS A 212 -3.02 8.61 -13.83
C LYS A 212 -1.93 7.53 -13.77
N LEU A 213 -1.13 7.50 -12.70
CA LEU A 213 -0.12 6.47 -12.46
C LEU A 213 -0.71 5.04 -12.56
N PHE A 214 -1.83 4.79 -11.90
CA PHE A 214 -2.50 3.48 -11.95
C PHE A 214 -3.05 3.13 -13.34
N ILE A 215 -3.63 4.10 -14.05
CA ILE A 215 -4.15 3.87 -15.40
C ILE A 215 -3.01 3.61 -16.38
N GLU A 216 -1.93 4.38 -16.31
CA GLU A 216 -0.75 4.21 -17.16
C GLU A 216 -0.14 2.84 -16.95
N PHE A 217 0.13 2.44 -15.70
CA PHE A 217 0.61 1.10 -15.39
C PHE A 217 -0.34 0.02 -15.90
N GLY A 218 -1.65 0.18 -15.68
CA GLY A 218 -2.66 -0.76 -16.17
C GLY A 218 -2.79 -0.82 -17.70
N SER A 219 -2.26 0.16 -18.43
CA SER A 219 -2.29 0.22 -19.90
C SER A 219 -1.03 -0.33 -20.57
N LEU A 220 0.06 -0.50 -19.81
CA LEU A 220 1.32 -1.01 -20.33
C LEU A 220 1.20 -2.50 -20.73
N PRO A 221 2.01 -2.95 -21.72
CA PRO A 221 2.16 -4.35 -22.08
C PRO A 221 2.71 -5.19 -20.91
N ALA A 222 2.43 -6.50 -20.92
CA ALA A 222 2.84 -7.42 -19.85
C ALA A 222 4.36 -7.47 -19.65
N GLU A 223 5.14 -7.31 -20.72
CA GLU A 223 6.61 -7.27 -20.68
C GLU A 223 7.15 -6.01 -20.00
N GLN A 224 6.31 -4.98 -19.89
CA GLN A 224 6.66 -3.72 -19.24
C GLN A 224 6.05 -3.58 -17.84
N THR A 225 5.19 -4.50 -17.47
CA THR A 225 4.62 -4.63 -16.12
C THR A 225 5.00 -5.99 -15.55
N MET A 226 4.25 -6.46 -14.55
CA MET A 226 4.21 -7.88 -14.20
C MET A 226 3.04 -8.52 -14.93
N ASP A 227 3.26 -9.66 -15.59
CA ASP A 227 2.17 -10.44 -16.17
C ASP A 227 1.24 -10.99 -15.07
N ALA A 228 -0.04 -11.22 -15.39
CA ALA A 228 -1.02 -11.70 -14.42
C ALA A 228 -0.69 -13.11 -13.89
N GLU A 229 -0.17 -14.00 -14.72
CA GLU A 229 0.26 -15.34 -14.29
C GLU A 229 1.48 -15.24 -13.38
N MET A 230 2.48 -14.43 -13.76
CA MET A 230 3.63 -14.15 -12.90
C MET A 230 3.20 -13.56 -11.56
N PHE A 231 2.22 -12.65 -11.55
CA PHE A 231 1.67 -12.08 -10.32
C PHE A 231 1.02 -13.14 -9.44
N MET A 232 0.09 -13.93 -10.00
CA MET A 232 -0.71 -14.91 -9.26
C MET A 232 0.11 -16.12 -8.80
N ASP A 233 0.93 -16.68 -9.68
CA ASP A 233 1.55 -18.00 -9.49
C ASP A 233 2.96 -17.92 -8.91
N VAL A 234 3.60 -16.75 -8.99
CA VAL A 234 4.98 -16.59 -8.52
C VAL A 234 5.06 -15.52 -7.45
N PHE A 235 4.86 -14.26 -7.80
CA PHE A 235 5.11 -13.14 -6.91
C PHE A 235 4.24 -13.21 -5.64
N ARG A 236 2.94 -13.39 -5.83
CA ARG A 236 1.97 -13.42 -4.73
C ARG A 236 2.18 -14.59 -3.78
N GLN A 237 2.74 -15.71 -4.25
CA GLN A 237 2.94 -16.91 -3.44
C GLN A 237 4.04 -16.72 -2.37
N PHE A 238 4.91 -15.70 -2.51
CA PHE A 238 5.84 -15.30 -1.44
C PHE A 238 5.16 -14.64 -0.24
N ALA A 239 3.91 -14.18 -0.38
CA ALA A 239 3.12 -13.67 0.74
C ALA A 239 2.39 -14.79 1.51
N ALA A 240 3.00 -15.98 1.60
CA ALA A 240 2.51 -17.07 2.43
C ALA A 240 2.69 -16.75 3.92
N HIS A 241 2.00 -17.51 4.76
CA HIS A 241 2.13 -17.40 6.22
C HIS A 241 3.50 -17.91 6.68
N TRP A 242 4.15 -17.23 7.62
CA TRP A 242 5.30 -17.75 8.36
C TRP A 242 4.84 -18.54 9.58
N VAL A 243 3.71 -18.14 10.17
CA VAL A 243 3.00 -18.88 11.23
C VAL A 243 1.50 -18.85 11.01
N PRO A 244 0.76 -19.83 11.54
CA PRO A 244 -0.69 -19.82 11.48
C PRO A 244 -1.28 -18.52 12.04
N GLY A 245 -2.06 -17.82 11.21
CA GLY A 245 -2.79 -16.61 11.61
C GLY A 245 -1.98 -15.32 11.62
N ASP A 246 -0.73 -15.32 11.13
CA ASP A 246 -0.03 -14.05 10.87
C ASP A 246 -0.69 -13.25 9.72
N ILE A 247 -0.21 -12.03 9.52
CA ILE A 247 -0.68 -11.12 8.47
C ILE A 247 0.46 -10.90 7.46
N PRO A 248 0.40 -11.52 6.27
CA PRO A 248 1.39 -11.30 5.23
C PRO A 248 1.36 -9.88 4.65
N PRO A 249 2.44 -9.43 4.00
CA PRO A 249 2.47 -8.13 3.34
C PRO A 249 1.37 -8.01 2.28
N SER A 250 0.79 -6.81 2.19
CA SER A 250 -0.37 -6.55 1.33
C SER A 250 -0.50 -5.06 1.05
N GLY A 251 -1.00 -4.70 -0.13
CA GLY A 251 -1.39 -3.30 -0.40
C GLY A 251 -2.50 -2.78 0.52
N ALA A 252 -3.22 -3.68 1.21
CA ALA A 252 -4.16 -3.32 2.27
C ALA A 252 -3.51 -2.65 3.49
N LEU A 253 -2.20 -2.85 3.66
CA LEU A 253 -1.39 -2.33 4.76
C LEU A 253 -0.72 -0.99 4.42
N ASP A 254 -1.10 -0.34 3.32
CA ASP A 254 -0.73 1.05 3.04
C ASP A 254 -1.38 1.96 4.11
N PRO A 255 -0.59 2.55 5.03
CA PRO A 255 -1.16 3.34 6.12
C PRO A 255 -1.74 4.65 5.61
N GLU A 256 -1.25 5.21 4.51
CA GLU A 256 -1.72 6.50 4.00
C GLU A 256 -3.08 6.34 3.31
N ALA A 257 -3.33 5.20 2.68
CA ALA A 257 -4.65 4.80 2.21
C ALA A 257 -5.65 4.63 3.37
N LEU A 258 -5.26 3.96 4.45
CA LEU A 258 -6.09 3.79 5.64
C LEU A 258 -6.41 5.13 6.32
N LYS A 259 -5.38 5.95 6.57
CA LYS A 259 -5.53 7.30 7.15
C LYS A 259 -6.51 8.14 6.34
N ARG A 260 -6.40 8.14 5.01
CA ARG A 260 -7.28 8.93 4.16
C ARG A 260 -8.73 8.49 4.19
N ASP A 261 -9.00 7.18 4.30
CA ASP A 261 -10.37 6.68 4.47
C ASP A 261 -11.00 7.21 5.76
N PHE A 262 -10.25 7.33 6.86
CA PHE A 262 -10.74 7.93 8.11
C PHE A 262 -10.76 9.47 8.08
N LEU A 263 -9.82 10.13 7.41
CA LEU A 263 -9.85 11.58 7.20
C LEU A 263 -11.08 12.02 6.40
N LEU A 264 -11.40 11.30 5.32
CA LEU A 264 -12.47 11.66 4.38
C LEU A 264 -13.80 10.97 4.69
N GLY A 265 -13.79 9.98 5.57
CA GLY A 265 -14.93 9.12 5.87
C GLY A 265 -15.20 8.08 4.78
N ILE A 266 -15.65 6.91 5.22
CA ILE A 266 -16.09 5.82 4.35
C ILE A 266 -17.42 5.25 4.85
N ALA A 267 -18.40 5.18 3.95
CA ALA A 267 -19.73 4.66 4.24
C ALA A 267 -19.79 3.12 4.10
N GLU A 268 -18.85 2.40 4.72
CA GLU A 268 -18.85 0.94 4.82
C GLU A 268 -19.01 0.54 6.31
N PRO A 269 -20.03 -0.25 6.67
CA PRO A 269 -20.23 -0.71 8.04
C PRO A 269 -19.03 -1.50 8.58
N ASP A 270 -18.71 -1.30 9.86
CA ASP A 270 -17.62 -1.99 10.59
C ASP A 270 -16.23 -1.88 9.94
N TYR A 271 -16.01 -0.86 9.10
CA TYR A 271 -14.73 -0.65 8.42
C TYR A 271 -13.59 -0.40 9.42
N ASP A 272 -13.86 0.26 10.54
CA ASP A 272 -12.91 0.47 11.65
C ASP A 272 -12.44 -0.87 12.25
N GLN A 273 -13.37 -1.82 12.48
CA GLN A 273 -13.01 -3.15 12.98
C GLN A 273 -12.15 -3.91 11.96
N GLN A 274 -12.43 -3.74 10.66
CA GLN A 274 -11.63 -4.36 9.60
C GLN A 274 -10.23 -3.75 9.54
N ALA A 275 -10.09 -2.43 9.64
CA ALA A 275 -8.79 -1.76 9.71
C ALA A 275 -7.99 -2.20 10.94
N ARG A 276 -8.63 -2.30 12.12
CA ARG A 276 -7.97 -2.77 13.36
C ARG A 276 -7.39 -4.18 13.25
N ARG A 277 -7.97 -5.06 12.43
CA ARG A 277 -7.39 -6.39 12.19
C ARG A 277 -6.02 -6.34 11.51
N LEU A 278 -5.71 -5.25 10.82
CA LEU A 278 -4.44 -5.05 10.12
C LEU A 278 -3.34 -4.48 11.02
N PHE A 279 -3.70 -3.88 12.16
CA PHE A 279 -2.79 -3.16 13.05
C PHE A 279 -1.55 -3.97 13.49
N PRO A 280 -1.63 -5.28 13.77
CA PRO A 280 -0.44 -6.05 14.13
C PRO A 280 0.68 -6.00 13.09
N ALA A 281 0.36 -5.82 11.81
CA ALA A 281 1.34 -5.75 10.72
C ALA A 281 1.75 -4.32 10.31
N LEU A 282 1.20 -3.29 10.96
CA LEU A 282 1.61 -1.90 10.80
C LEU A 282 2.78 -1.56 11.73
N LEU A 283 3.42 -0.42 11.54
CA LEU A 283 4.36 0.15 12.49
C LEU A 283 3.61 0.79 13.68
N GLU A 284 4.30 0.98 14.81
CA GLU A 284 3.69 1.54 16.02
C GLU A 284 3.09 2.93 15.78
N ARG A 285 3.86 3.81 15.15
CA ARG A 285 3.40 5.16 14.82
C ARG A 285 2.16 5.15 13.92
N GLU A 286 2.11 4.26 12.93
CA GLU A 286 0.99 4.16 12.00
C GLU A 286 -0.28 3.69 12.71
N ARG A 287 -0.16 2.71 13.62
CA ARG A 287 -1.28 2.29 14.45
C ARG A 287 -1.84 3.45 15.25
N THR A 288 -0.99 4.22 15.93
CA THR A 288 -1.42 5.37 16.74
C THR A 288 -2.11 6.42 15.88
N GLU A 289 -1.51 6.81 14.74
CA GLU A 289 -2.11 7.82 13.85
C GLU A 289 -3.47 7.39 13.29
N ILE A 290 -3.63 6.12 12.92
CA ILE A 290 -4.91 5.60 12.41
C ILE A 290 -5.93 5.46 13.55
N ASP A 291 -5.52 5.03 14.73
CA ASP A 291 -6.39 4.90 15.90
C ASP A 291 -7.00 6.25 16.32
N ASP A 292 -6.18 7.29 16.33
CA ASP A 292 -6.61 8.67 16.60
C ASP A 292 -7.68 9.11 15.57
N LEU A 293 -7.44 8.84 14.28
CA LEU A 293 -8.38 9.18 13.20
C LEU A 293 -9.70 8.40 13.25
N ILE A 294 -9.69 7.14 13.69
CA ILE A 294 -10.90 6.32 13.85
C ILE A 294 -11.91 6.98 14.79
N THR A 295 -11.41 7.65 15.84
CA THR A 295 -12.26 8.27 16.87
C THR A 295 -12.62 9.72 16.58
N ALA A 296 -11.94 10.36 15.61
CA ALA A 296 -12.13 11.74 15.27
C ALA A 296 -13.29 11.96 14.28
N PRO A 297 -14.00 13.10 14.34
CA PRO A 297 -14.92 13.49 13.28
C PRO A 297 -14.18 13.67 11.95
N THR A 298 -14.73 13.10 10.88
CA THR A 298 -14.15 13.19 9.53
C THR A 298 -14.17 14.64 9.00
N LEU A 299 -13.30 14.97 8.06
CA LEU A 299 -13.24 16.30 7.46
C LEU A 299 -14.58 16.71 6.80
N PRO A 300 -15.28 15.85 6.05
CA PRO A 300 -16.60 16.22 5.51
C PRO A 300 -17.66 16.44 6.58
N GLN A 301 -17.65 15.67 7.68
CA GLN A 301 -18.59 15.90 8.79
C GLN A 301 -18.34 17.26 9.45
N ARG A 302 -17.08 17.63 9.67
CA ARG A 302 -16.71 18.93 10.23
C ARG A 302 -17.04 20.09 9.30
N LEU A 303 -16.81 19.92 7.99
CA LEU A 303 -17.17 20.91 6.97
C LEU A 303 -18.68 21.18 6.98
N LEU A 304 -19.50 20.13 7.03
CA LEU A 304 -20.96 20.27 7.09
C LEU A 304 -21.39 20.99 8.37
N ALA A 305 -20.82 20.61 9.52
CA ALA A 305 -21.11 21.26 10.79
C ALA A 305 -20.74 22.76 10.79
N GLU A 306 -19.62 23.14 10.15
CA GLU A 306 -19.17 24.54 10.03
C GLU A 306 -20.15 25.41 9.24
N ILE A 307 -20.86 24.84 8.25
CA ILE A 307 -21.92 25.53 7.49
C ILE A 307 -23.32 25.33 8.07
N GLY A 308 -23.42 24.75 9.28
CA GLY A 308 -24.69 24.54 9.97
C GLY A 308 -25.58 23.44 9.38
N LEU A 309 -24.97 22.42 8.75
CA LEU A 309 -25.66 21.31 8.09
C LEU A 309 -25.17 19.95 8.64
N ASP A 310 -25.96 18.90 8.48
CA ASP A 310 -25.53 17.52 8.66
C ASP A 310 -25.76 16.69 7.39
N GLU A 311 -25.23 15.47 7.35
CA GLU A 311 -25.37 14.59 6.19
C GLU A 311 -26.83 14.24 5.85
N SER A 312 -27.69 14.12 6.86
CA SER A 312 -29.10 13.74 6.65
C SER A 312 -29.88 14.88 6.00
N ALA A 313 -29.69 16.10 6.49
CA ALA A 313 -30.26 17.31 5.93
C ALA A 313 -29.79 17.53 4.47
N LEU A 314 -28.50 17.30 4.20
CA LEU A 314 -27.98 17.40 2.83
C LEU A 314 -28.62 16.36 1.89
N ARG A 315 -28.84 15.13 2.34
CA ARG A 315 -29.48 14.06 1.53
C ARG A 315 -30.95 14.32 1.24
N LEU A 316 -31.66 15.04 2.12
CA LEU A 316 -33.08 15.36 1.97
C LEU A 316 -33.34 16.67 1.19
N SER A 317 -32.29 17.44 0.89
CA SER A 317 -32.39 18.70 0.16
C SER A 317 -32.78 18.49 -1.31
N ASP A 318 -33.62 19.38 -1.85
CA ASP A 318 -33.91 19.37 -3.29
C ASP A 318 -32.84 20.09 -4.12
N ASP A 319 -32.88 19.96 -5.44
CA ASP A 319 -31.88 20.58 -6.34
C ASP A 319 -31.86 22.12 -6.23
N GLY A 320 -32.94 22.77 -5.78
CA GLY A 320 -33.00 24.20 -5.54
C GLY A 320 -32.26 24.60 -4.26
N ASP A 321 -32.46 23.85 -3.18
CA ASP A 321 -31.73 23.97 -1.92
C ASP A 321 -30.23 23.74 -2.13
N LEU A 322 -29.86 22.67 -2.84
CA LEU A 322 -28.46 22.34 -3.12
C LEU A 322 -27.76 23.43 -3.95
N ARG A 323 -28.44 24.01 -4.97
CA ARG A 323 -27.89 25.15 -5.73
C ARG A 323 -27.68 26.37 -4.86
N ARG A 324 -28.65 26.69 -3.98
CA ARG A 324 -28.50 27.80 -3.02
C ARG A 324 -27.34 27.53 -2.08
N LEU A 325 -27.21 26.32 -1.56
CA LEU A 325 -26.12 25.94 -0.65
C LEU A 325 -24.75 26.15 -1.30
N VAL A 326 -24.55 25.66 -2.53
CA VAL A 326 -23.30 25.84 -3.28
C VAL A 326 -23.02 27.32 -3.58
N ALA A 327 -24.05 28.11 -3.90
CA ALA A 327 -23.89 29.54 -4.15
C ALA A 327 -23.43 30.31 -2.89
N HIS A 328 -23.92 29.93 -1.71
CA HIS A 328 -23.52 30.54 -0.44
C HIS A 328 -22.19 30.01 0.09
N HIS A 329 -21.84 28.74 -0.23
CA HIS A 329 -20.62 28.08 0.24
C HIS A 329 -19.82 27.46 -0.93
N PRO A 330 -19.09 28.27 -1.72
CA PRO A 330 -18.32 27.77 -2.87
C PRO A 330 -17.25 26.73 -2.53
N ALA A 331 -16.80 26.66 -1.28
CA ALA A 331 -15.86 25.64 -0.81
C ALA A 331 -16.38 24.21 -1.01
N LEU A 332 -17.70 24.00 -0.96
CA LEU A 332 -18.33 22.70 -1.19
C LEU A 332 -17.97 22.09 -2.55
N VAL A 333 -17.72 22.92 -3.57
CA VAL A 333 -17.30 22.47 -4.89
C VAL A 333 -15.90 21.85 -4.84
N ASP A 334 -14.98 22.48 -4.12
CA ASP A 334 -13.59 22.01 -3.97
C ASP A 334 -13.57 20.68 -3.20
N TRP A 335 -14.30 20.60 -2.09
CA TRP A 335 -14.44 19.38 -1.29
C TRP A 335 -15.14 18.24 -2.03
N TYR A 336 -16.19 18.54 -2.80
CA TYR A 336 -16.85 17.55 -3.65
C TYR A 336 -15.86 16.97 -4.68
N ARG A 337 -15.04 17.81 -5.31
CA ARG A 337 -14.05 17.37 -6.30
C ARG A 337 -12.98 16.47 -5.69
N LEU A 338 -12.52 16.78 -4.47
CA LEU A 338 -11.60 15.94 -3.72
C LEU A 338 -12.20 14.53 -3.49
N LEU A 339 -13.39 14.47 -2.91
CA LEU A 339 -14.07 13.20 -2.61
C LEU A 339 -14.39 12.39 -3.88
N ALA A 340 -14.82 13.07 -4.94
CA ALA A 340 -15.07 12.44 -6.23
C ALA A 340 -13.77 11.91 -6.86
N MET A 341 -12.65 12.62 -6.73
CA MET A 341 -11.35 12.14 -7.22
C MET A 341 -10.84 10.97 -6.38
N HIS A 342 -11.00 11.01 -5.06
CA HIS A 342 -10.68 9.88 -4.17
C HIS A 342 -11.43 8.61 -4.58
N ALA A 343 -12.74 8.72 -4.85
CA ALA A 343 -13.53 7.61 -5.35
C ALA A 343 -13.05 7.09 -6.73
N ARG A 344 -12.56 7.98 -7.61
CA ARG A 344 -12.00 7.60 -8.91
C ARG A 344 -10.65 6.89 -8.80
N VAL A 345 -9.79 7.30 -7.86
CA VAL A 345 -8.53 6.59 -7.54
C VAL A 345 -8.84 5.17 -7.07
N SER A 346 -9.80 5.01 -6.14
CA SER A 346 -10.27 3.68 -5.71
C SER A 346 -10.75 2.83 -6.88
N GLY A 347 -11.47 3.42 -7.84
CA GLY A 347 -11.89 2.73 -9.06
C GLY A 347 -10.73 2.29 -9.95
N ALA A 348 -9.66 3.10 -10.06
CA ALA A 348 -8.46 2.73 -10.79
C ALA A 348 -7.67 1.60 -10.09
N HIS A 349 -7.59 1.63 -8.76
CA HIS A 349 -7.00 0.54 -7.98
C HIS A 349 -7.80 -0.77 -8.17
N LEU A 350 -9.13 -0.72 -8.06
CA LEU A 350 -10.00 -1.88 -8.32
C LEU A 350 -9.82 -2.41 -9.76
N MET A 351 -9.62 -1.54 -10.74
CA MET A 351 -9.31 -1.94 -12.12
C MET A 351 -8.02 -2.76 -12.18
N LEU A 352 -6.95 -2.31 -11.50
CA LEU A 352 -5.69 -3.06 -11.43
C LEU A 352 -5.89 -4.42 -10.76
N SER A 353 -6.55 -4.48 -9.60
CA SER A 353 -6.83 -5.76 -8.92
C SER A 353 -7.65 -6.70 -9.79
N LYS A 354 -8.62 -6.18 -10.55
CA LYS A 354 -9.38 -6.99 -11.50
C LYS A 354 -8.54 -7.48 -12.67
N LYS A 355 -7.64 -6.65 -13.21
CA LYS A 355 -6.78 -7.02 -14.34
C LYS A 355 -5.78 -8.12 -13.96
N PHE A 356 -5.10 -7.96 -12.82
CA PHE A 356 -3.97 -8.82 -12.46
C PHE A 356 -4.33 -10.01 -11.56
N LEU A 357 -5.49 -9.99 -10.89
CA LEU A 357 -5.89 -11.05 -9.94
C LEU A 357 -7.26 -11.63 -10.28
N PHE A 358 -8.33 -10.83 -10.16
CA PHE A 358 -9.67 -11.42 -10.12
C PHE A 358 -10.21 -11.90 -11.47
N LYS A 359 -10.01 -11.17 -12.58
CA LYS A 359 -10.48 -11.64 -13.90
C LYS A 359 -9.73 -12.89 -14.35
N PRO A 360 -8.39 -12.94 -14.30
CA PRO A 360 -7.65 -14.17 -14.61
C PRO A 360 -8.09 -15.35 -13.75
N GLN A 361 -8.25 -15.17 -12.44
CA GLN A 361 -8.70 -16.26 -11.57
C GLN A 361 -10.13 -16.74 -11.90
N ARG A 362 -11.06 -15.84 -12.22
CA ARG A 362 -12.41 -16.26 -12.68
C ARG A 362 -12.37 -17.07 -13.97
N GLN A 363 -11.46 -16.74 -14.89
CA GLN A 363 -11.27 -17.51 -16.10
C GLN A 363 -10.75 -18.92 -15.78
N ARG A 364 -9.74 -19.03 -14.92
CA ARG A 364 -9.21 -20.32 -14.43
C ARG A 364 -10.27 -21.16 -13.73
N ASP A 365 -11.12 -20.53 -12.91
CA ASP A 365 -12.24 -21.20 -12.25
C ASP A 365 -13.25 -21.76 -13.26
N ALA A 366 -13.56 -21.00 -14.32
CA ALA A 366 -14.45 -21.46 -15.40
C ALA A 366 -13.83 -22.58 -16.24
N GLU A 367 -12.50 -22.60 -16.37
CA GLU A 367 -11.73 -23.64 -17.05
C GLU A 367 -11.46 -24.87 -16.17
N GLY A 368 -11.83 -24.83 -14.88
CA GLY A 368 -11.63 -25.92 -13.93
C GLY A 368 -10.20 -26.06 -13.39
N ILE A 369 -9.35 -25.05 -13.58
CA ILE A 369 -7.95 -25.02 -13.13
C ILE A 369 -7.86 -24.69 -11.63
N GLY A 370 -8.60 -23.68 -11.17
CA GLY A 370 -8.62 -23.29 -9.75
C GLY A 370 -7.41 -22.45 -9.29
N ASP A 371 -7.13 -22.46 -7.98
CA ASP A 371 -6.02 -21.74 -7.35
C ASP A 371 -4.73 -22.58 -7.37
N GLN A 372 -3.58 -21.91 -7.23
CA GLN A 372 -2.31 -22.55 -6.85
C GLN A 372 -2.30 -22.92 -5.35
N HIS A 373 -1.24 -23.62 -4.93
CA HIS A 373 -1.22 -24.36 -3.66
C HIS A 373 -1.17 -23.50 -2.37
N LEU A 374 -0.56 -22.31 -2.36
CA LEU A 374 -0.25 -21.61 -1.11
C LEU A 374 -1.20 -20.46 -0.78
N VAL A 375 -1.26 -19.47 -1.67
CA VAL A 375 -2.02 -18.23 -1.47
C VAL A 375 -3.16 -18.19 -2.47
N SER A 376 -4.39 -18.19 -1.97
CA SER A 376 -5.58 -18.09 -2.82
C SER A 376 -5.58 -16.80 -3.64
N ASN A 377 -6.01 -16.93 -4.90
CA ASN A 377 -6.20 -15.80 -5.82
C ASN A 377 -7.63 -15.25 -5.78
N ARG A 378 -8.53 -15.84 -4.97
CA ARG A 378 -9.94 -15.41 -4.84
C ARG A 378 -10.14 -14.25 -3.87
N ALA A 379 -9.14 -13.95 -3.05
CA ALA A 379 -9.10 -12.81 -2.15
C ALA A 379 -7.70 -12.18 -2.17
N GLY A 380 -7.51 -10.99 -1.58
CA GLY A 380 -6.19 -10.46 -1.23
C GLY A 380 -5.53 -11.27 -0.11
N THR A 381 -4.24 -11.04 0.15
CA THR A 381 -3.47 -11.75 1.18
C THR A 381 -4.02 -11.53 2.60
N THR A 382 -4.77 -10.45 2.80
CA THR A 382 -5.50 -10.13 4.05
C THR A 382 -6.96 -10.62 4.05
N GLY A 383 -7.37 -11.42 3.07
CA GLY A 383 -8.74 -11.95 2.95
C GLY A 383 -9.75 -11.04 2.25
N MET A 384 -9.33 -9.88 1.74
CA MET A 384 -10.23 -8.97 1.01
C MET A 384 -10.68 -9.54 -0.34
N THR A 385 -11.96 -9.85 -0.50
CA THR A 385 -12.52 -10.38 -1.75
C THR A 385 -12.72 -9.28 -2.80
N GLU A 386 -12.91 -9.68 -4.07
CA GLU A 386 -13.32 -8.74 -5.14
C GLU A 386 -14.60 -7.98 -4.76
N SER A 387 -15.60 -8.69 -4.26
CA SER A 387 -16.88 -8.11 -3.85
C SER A 387 -16.72 -7.08 -2.73
N PHE A 388 -15.79 -7.31 -1.80
CA PHE A 388 -15.49 -6.36 -0.75
C PHE A 388 -14.81 -5.10 -1.29
N LEU A 389 -13.82 -5.25 -2.19
CA LEU A 389 -13.19 -4.10 -2.85
C LEU A 389 -14.18 -3.28 -3.70
N GLU A 390 -15.15 -3.95 -4.34
CA GLU A 390 -16.28 -3.29 -5.01
C GLU A 390 -17.17 -2.50 -4.03
N ARG A 391 -17.46 -3.08 -2.86
CA ARG A 391 -18.23 -2.39 -1.80
C ARG A 391 -17.51 -1.15 -1.30
N ILE A 392 -16.24 -1.25 -0.90
CA ILE A 392 -15.42 -0.11 -0.47
C ILE A 392 -15.38 0.96 -1.58
N THR A 393 -15.16 0.57 -2.83
CA THR A 393 -15.14 1.51 -3.96
C THR A 393 -16.48 2.24 -4.12
N ARG A 394 -17.60 1.54 -3.93
CA ARG A 394 -18.94 2.14 -3.95
C ARG A 394 -19.19 3.01 -2.72
N ALA A 395 -18.74 2.61 -1.54
CA ALA A 395 -18.84 3.40 -0.32
C ALA A 395 -18.14 4.76 -0.47
N ARG A 396 -16.94 4.80 -1.09
CA ARG A 396 -16.24 6.05 -1.42
C ARG A 396 -17.00 6.90 -2.45
N GLN A 397 -17.76 6.30 -3.37
CA GLN A 397 -18.63 7.05 -4.30
C GLN A 397 -19.88 7.65 -3.62
N ASN A 398 -20.30 7.06 -2.50
CA ASN A 398 -21.43 7.48 -1.68
C ASN A 398 -20.99 8.36 -0.49
N HIS A 399 -19.93 9.14 -0.68
CA HIS A 399 -19.38 10.05 0.33
C HIS A 399 -20.41 11.09 0.80
N ALA A 400 -20.14 11.76 1.93
CA ALA A 400 -21.04 12.74 2.57
C ALA A 400 -21.58 13.81 1.59
N LEU A 401 -20.74 14.33 0.68
CA LEU A 401 -21.13 15.33 -0.32
C LEU A 401 -21.75 14.77 -1.62
N ALA A 402 -22.05 13.47 -1.70
CA ALA A 402 -22.59 12.86 -2.92
C ALA A 402 -23.91 13.47 -3.43
N PRO A 403 -24.83 13.98 -2.58
CA PRO A 403 -26.06 14.66 -3.04
C PRO A 403 -25.79 15.86 -3.97
N LEU A 404 -24.66 16.56 -3.80
CA LEU A 404 -24.28 17.69 -4.66
C LEU A 404 -24.02 17.29 -6.12
N ARG A 405 -23.93 15.99 -6.44
CA ARG A 405 -23.71 15.48 -7.80
C ARG A 405 -24.74 15.99 -8.80
N SER A 406 -26.03 16.07 -8.45
CA SER A 406 -27.10 16.47 -9.38
C SER A 406 -26.89 17.89 -9.89
N VAL A 407 -26.49 18.80 -9.01
CA VAL A 407 -26.29 20.23 -9.32
C VAL A 407 -24.89 20.56 -9.81
N LEU A 408 -23.89 19.74 -9.51
CA LEU A 408 -22.49 19.97 -9.95
C LEU A 408 -22.15 19.29 -11.28
N ILE A 409 -22.85 18.21 -11.66
CA ILE A 409 -22.62 17.48 -12.93
C ILE A 409 -23.75 17.74 -13.94
N GLY A 410 -25.00 17.91 -13.47
CA GLY A 410 -26.19 18.03 -14.33
C GLY A 410 -26.22 19.25 -15.26
N GLU A 411 -25.35 20.24 -15.05
CA GLU A 411 -25.26 21.47 -15.86
C GLU A 411 -23.95 21.61 -16.64
N ASN A 412 -23.02 20.63 -16.55
CA ASN A 412 -21.76 20.65 -17.30
C ASN A 412 -21.23 19.22 -17.56
N PRO A 413 -21.45 18.62 -18.74
CA PRO A 413 -21.04 17.24 -19.03
C PRO A 413 -19.51 17.07 -19.11
N ALA A 414 -18.75 18.16 -19.15
CA ALA A 414 -17.31 18.15 -19.00
C ALA A 414 -16.94 18.36 -17.52
N LEU A 415 -16.91 17.28 -16.73
CA LEU A 415 -15.87 17.21 -15.71
C LEU A 415 -14.57 17.05 -16.49
N PRO A 416 -13.69 18.08 -16.55
CA PRO A 416 -12.50 18.02 -17.37
C PRO A 416 -11.72 16.78 -16.96
N GLY A 417 -11.47 15.89 -17.92
CA GLY A 417 -10.53 14.79 -17.72
C GLY A 417 -9.19 15.41 -17.42
N THR A 418 -8.66 15.24 -16.21
CA THR A 418 -7.27 15.53 -15.78
C THR A 418 -6.66 16.92 -16.07
N GLU A 419 -7.27 17.80 -16.88
CA GLU A 419 -6.69 19.06 -17.37
C GLU A 419 -7.13 20.29 -16.55
N GLY A 420 -7.96 20.12 -15.52
CA GLY A 420 -8.77 21.23 -14.99
C GLY A 420 -8.80 21.49 -13.50
N VAL A 421 -7.93 20.90 -12.68
CA VAL A 421 -7.75 21.44 -11.31
C VAL A 421 -6.60 22.44 -11.38
N ARG A 422 -6.90 23.69 -11.72
CA ARG A 422 -5.90 24.76 -11.63
C ARG A 422 -5.61 25.02 -10.16
N SER A 423 -4.34 25.01 -9.79
CA SER A 423 -3.88 25.52 -8.50
C SER A 423 -4.36 26.97 -8.32
N ALA A 424 -4.37 27.49 -7.08
CA ALA A 424 -4.69 28.91 -6.87
C ALA A 424 -3.73 29.86 -7.61
N ARG A 425 -2.57 29.37 -8.07
CA ARG A 425 -1.58 30.09 -8.89
C ARG A 425 -1.88 30.09 -10.39
N GLY A 426 -2.97 29.44 -10.84
CA GLY A 426 -3.42 29.47 -12.24
C GLY A 426 -2.60 28.63 -13.22
N ALA A 427 -1.49 28.03 -12.79
CA ALA A 427 -0.68 27.09 -13.57
C ALA A 427 -1.07 25.64 -13.27
N THR A 428 -1.17 24.80 -14.32
CA THR A 428 -1.13 23.34 -14.20
C THR A 428 0.30 22.95 -13.84
N ALA A 429 0.62 22.81 -12.55
CA ALA A 429 1.91 22.24 -12.18
C ALA A 429 1.86 20.73 -12.30
N PRO A 430 2.85 20.10 -12.95
CA PRO A 430 2.95 18.65 -12.95
C PRO A 430 3.27 18.17 -11.54
N VAL A 431 2.66 17.06 -11.13
CA VAL A 431 3.16 16.27 -10.00
C VAL A 431 4.34 15.46 -10.52
N VAL A 432 5.51 15.66 -9.92
CA VAL A 432 6.75 14.96 -10.30
C VAL A 432 7.15 14.04 -9.15
N LEU A 433 7.48 12.80 -9.50
CA LEU A 433 8.04 11.82 -8.57
C LEU A 433 9.53 11.69 -8.86
N GLU A 434 10.35 11.99 -7.87
CA GLU A 434 11.80 11.83 -7.96
C GLU A 434 12.21 10.65 -7.07
N LEU A 435 12.79 9.62 -7.69
CA LEU A 435 13.45 8.54 -6.96
C LEU A 435 14.87 9.01 -6.63
N THR A 436 15.22 8.95 -5.35
CA THR A 436 16.54 9.35 -4.81
C THR A 436 17.14 8.19 -4.03
N GLY A 437 18.45 8.01 -4.20
CA GLY A 437 19.13 6.77 -3.83
C GLY A 437 18.90 5.69 -4.87
#